data_AF-A0A967CUM9-F1
#
_entry.id   AF-A0A967CUM9-F1
#
_cell.length_a   1.000
_cell.length_b   1.000
_cell.length_c   1.000
_cell.angle_alpha   90.00
_cell.angle_beta   90.00
_cell.angle_gamma   90.00
#
_symmetry.space_group_name_H-M   'P 1'
#
loop_
_entity.id
_entity.type
_entity.pdbx_description
1 polymer ?
#
loop_
_entity_poly.entity_id
_entity_poly.type
_entity_poly.pdbx_seq_one_letter_code
_entity_poly.pdbx_strand_id
1 'polypeptide(L)' 'PGKVVTGASLGWDSDALEAQAFGFLAVRSLRGLPLTFPTTTGAPRPMTGGRLHHP' A
#
# COMPACT_ATOMS: atom_id res chain seq x y z
N PRO A 1 -9.68 -4.67 28.03
CA PRO A 1 -9.57 -5.56 26.85
C PRO A 1 -10.20 -4.91 25.61
N GLY A 2 -9.52 -4.92 24.45
CA GLY A 2 -10.05 -4.39 23.19
C GLY A 2 -10.88 -5.42 22.43
N LYS A 3 -11.92 -4.99 21.70
CA LYS A 3 -12.75 -5.85 20.84
C LYS A 3 -12.03 -6.08 19.50
N VAL A 4 -11.90 -7.34 19.09
CA VAL A 4 -11.40 -7.72 17.76
C VAL A 4 -12.57 -7.71 16.77
N VAL A 5 -12.36 -7.13 15.58
CA VAL A 5 -13.35 -7.04 14.49
C VAL A 5 -12.66 -7.31 13.15
N THR A 6 -13.43 -7.72 12.13
CA THR A 6 -12.91 -7.98 10.77
C THR A 6 -13.03 -6.74 9.89
N GLY A 7 -12.21 -6.64 8.84
CA GLY A 7 -12.34 -5.58 7.83
C GLY A 7 -13.72 -5.57 7.17
N ALA A 8 -14.26 -6.75 6.86
CA ALA A 8 -15.61 -6.92 6.34
C ALA A 8 -16.69 -6.30 7.26
N SER A 9 -16.55 -6.44 8.59
CA SER A 9 -17.48 -5.83 9.55
C SER A 9 -17.44 -4.29 9.59
N LEU A 10 -16.38 -3.70 9.03
CA LEU A 10 -16.21 -2.26 8.83
C LEU A 10 -16.64 -1.81 7.42
N GLY A 11 -17.23 -2.71 6.62
CA GLY A 11 -17.67 -2.43 5.26
C GLY A 11 -16.55 -2.49 4.21
N TRP A 12 -15.39 -3.07 4.54
CA TRP A 12 -14.30 -3.23 3.58
C TRP A 12 -14.40 -4.56 2.84
N ASP A 13 -14.14 -4.53 1.53
CA ASP A 13 -13.85 -5.74 0.77
C ASP A 13 -12.44 -6.23 1.13
N SER A 14 -12.37 -7.15 2.08
CA SER A 14 -11.10 -7.66 2.61
C SER A 14 -10.38 -8.57 1.62
N ASP A 15 -11.11 -9.19 0.69
CA ASP A 15 -10.55 -10.09 -0.33
C ASP A 15 -9.83 -9.28 -1.43
N ALA A 16 -10.32 -8.08 -1.73
CA ALA A 16 -9.71 -7.18 -2.70
C ALA A 16 -8.64 -6.24 -2.11
N LEU A 17 -8.46 -6.21 -0.78
CA LEU A 17 -7.68 -5.17 -0.10
C LEU A 17 -6.22 -5.09 -0.57
N GLU A 18 -5.54 -6.24 -0.69
CA GLU A 18 -4.15 -6.27 -1.14
C GLU A 18 -4.01 -5.82 -2.60
N ALA A 19 -4.93 -6.24 -3.47
CA ALA A 19 -4.96 -5.82 -4.86
C ALA A 19 -5.16 -4.30 -5.00
N GLN A 20 -6.06 -3.72 -4.20
CA GLN A 20 -6.26 -2.27 -4.13
C GLN A 20 -5.01 -1.55 -3.62
N ALA A 21 -4.32 -2.11 -2.62
CA ALA A 21 -3.07 -1.56 -2.12
C ALA A 21 -1.99 -1.51 -3.22
N PHE A 22 -1.84 -2.57 -4.02
CA PHE A 22 -0.93 -2.56 -5.18
C PHE A 22 -1.34 -1.52 -6.23
N GLY A 23 -2.63 -1.38 -6.53
CA GLY A 23 -3.13 -0.34 -7.43
C GLY A 23 -2.79 1.07 -6.95
N PHE A 24 -2.94 1.34 -5.65
CA PHE A 24 -2.54 2.60 -5.03
C PHE A 24 -1.02 2.84 -5.15
N LEU A 25 -0.20 1.82 -4.87
CA LEU A 25 1.25 1.92 -5.03
C LEU A 25 1.68 2.16 -6.49
N ALA A 26 0.98 1.57 -7.47
CA ALA A 26 1.25 1.80 -8.88
C ALA A 26 1.03 3.26 -9.28
N VAL A 27 -0.10 3.87 -8.91
CA VAL A 27 -0.36 5.30 -9.19
C VAL A 27 0.67 6.19 -8.49
N ARG A 28 1.09 5.85 -7.26
CA ARG A 28 2.14 6.59 -6.56
C ARG A 28 3.50 6.48 -7.23
N SER A 29 3.85 5.29 -7.74
CA SER A 29 5.06 5.06 -8.55
C SER A 29 5.08 5.97 -9.77
N LEU A 30 3.97 6.02 -10.53
CA LEU A 30 3.82 6.91 -11.69
C LEU A 30 3.97 8.40 -11.35
N ARG A 31 3.60 8.79 -10.12
CA ARG A 31 3.71 10.16 -9.61
C ARG A 31 5.04 10.44 -8.88
N GLY A 32 5.96 9.48 -8.82
CA GLY A 32 7.23 9.62 -8.08
C GLY A 32 7.08 9.78 -6.56
N LEU A 33 5.93 9.38 -5.99
CA LEU A 33 5.66 9.53 -4.56
C LEU A 33 6.28 8.38 -3.75
N PRO A 34 6.56 8.57 -2.45
CA PRO A 34 7.11 7.51 -1.60
C PRO A 34 6.17 6.30 -1.50
N LEU A 35 6.71 5.09 -1.64
CA LEU A 35 6.01 3.82 -1.44
C LEU A 35 6.38 3.18 -0.11
N THR A 36 7.55 3.53 0.42
CA THR A 36 8.08 2.97 1.66
C THR A 36 8.69 4.06 2.55
N PHE A 37 8.72 3.79 3.85
CA PHE A 37 9.17 4.72 4.88
C PHE A 37 10.14 4.03 5.85
N PRO A 38 11.05 4.79 6.51
CA PRO A 38 12.01 4.22 7.45
C PRO A 38 11.36 3.44 8.59
N THR A 39 10.23 3.93 9.11
CA THR A 39 9.55 3.34 10.28
C THR A 39 8.87 2.00 9.99
N THR A 40 8.59 1.68 8.72
CA THR A 40 7.93 0.42 8.34
C THR A 40 8.90 -0.62 7.78
N THR A 41 9.94 -0.19 7.06
CA THR A 41 10.84 -1.13 6.34
C THR A 41 12.33 -0.91 6.59
N GLY A 42 12.72 0.16 7.29
CA GLY A 42 14.13 0.51 7.49
C GLY A 42 14.79 1.21 6.29
N ALA A 43 14.04 1.65 5.28
CA ALA A 43 14.58 2.45 4.18
C ALA A 43 15.31 3.71 4.72
N PRO A 44 16.41 4.17 4.09
CA PRO A 44 17.23 5.28 4.63
C PRO A 44 16.51 6.63 4.70
N ARG A 45 15.46 6.81 3.90
CA ARG A 45 14.53 7.96 3.90
C ARG A 45 13.23 7.52 3.21
N PRO A 46 12.16 8.34 3.15
CA PRO A 46 11.03 8.03 2.28
C PRO A 46 11.51 7.81 0.84
N MET A 47 11.14 6.67 0.27
CA MET A 47 11.62 6.23 -1.05
C MET A 47 10.44 5.89 -1.95
N THR A 48 10.51 6.36 -3.20
CA THR A 48 9.66 5.86 -4.29
C THR A 48 10.17 4.49 -4.75
N GLY A 49 9.47 3.87 -5.70
CA GLY A 49 9.83 2.56 -6.25
C GLY A 49 8.90 2.14 -7.39
N GLY A 50 8.99 0.87 -7.79
CA GLY A 50 8.26 0.33 -8.94
C GLY A 50 8.94 0.64 -10.26
N ARG A 51 8.56 -0.08 -11.32
CA ARG A 51 9.02 0.16 -12.69
C ARG A 51 7.82 0.12 -13.64
N LEU A 52 7.66 1.15 -14.45
CA LEU A 52 6.66 1.17 -15.51
C LEU A 52 7.12 0.23 -16.65
N HIS A 53 6.25 -0.70 -16.99
CA HIS A 53 6.42 -1.59 -18.14
C HIS A 53 5.36 -1.25 -19.18
N HIS A 54 5.79 -1.05 -20.42
CA HIS A 54 4.90 -0.95 -21.57
C HIS A 54 4.68 -2.35 -22.16
N PRO A 55 3.51 -2.63 -22.77
CA PRO A 55 3.22 -3.90 -23.43
C PRO A 55 4.24 -4.28 -24.51
#